data_AF-A0A536IBX8-F1
#
_entry.id   AF-A0A536IBX8-F1
#
_cell.length_a   1.000
_cell.length_b   1.000
_cell.length_c   1.000
_cell.angle_alpha   90.00
_cell.angle_beta   90.00
_cell.angle_gamma   90.00
#
_symmetry.space_group_name_H-M   'P 1'
#
loop_
_entity.id
_entity.type
_entity.pdbx_description
1 polymer ?
#
loop_
_entity_poly.entity_id
_entity_poly.type
_entity_poly.pdbx_seq_one_letter_code
_entity_poly.pdbx_strand_id
1 'polypeptide(L)'
;MILKPGERAPGIPADTASVPFAARVRGFLVTPARRGATAQVRTQADRVASGRLRAVLPRNPADFGEPSLELLVVGKAMKRRLYPPSRPDPHPTLPQRGREFGQVEGER
;
A
#
# COMPACT_ATOMS: atom_id res chain seq x y z
N MET A 1 -2.99 -1.30 11.68
CA MET A 1 -3.96 -0.24 12.01
C MET A 1 -3.21 1.07 11.88
N ILE A 2 -3.84 2.13 11.36
CA ILE A 2 -3.15 3.41 11.14
C ILE A 2 -3.52 4.39 12.24
N LEU A 3 -4.82 4.52 12.55
CA LEU A 3 -5.32 5.35 13.64
C LEU A 3 -6.33 4.57 14.49
N LYS A 4 -6.27 4.76 15.81
CA LYS A 4 -7.28 4.31 16.77
C LYS A 4 -8.55 5.17 16.66
N PRO A 5 -9.68 4.72 17.21
CA PRO A 5 -10.83 5.59 17.45
C PRO A 5 -10.40 6.86 18.20
N GLY A 6 -10.95 8.01 17.81
CA GLY A 6 -10.63 9.32 18.40
C GLY A 6 -9.32 9.97 17.89
N GLU A 7 -8.43 9.25 17.21
CA GLU A 7 -7.19 9.80 16.63
C GLU A 7 -7.42 10.44 15.24
N ARG A 8 -8.68 10.56 14.79
CA ARG A 8 -8.99 11.27 13.54
C ARG A 8 -8.92 12.78 13.75
N ALA A 9 -8.72 13.49 12.64
CA ALA A 9 -8.70 14.96 12.65
C ALA A 9 -10.00 15.54 13.26
N PRO A 10 -9.92 16.72 13.91
CA PRO A 10 -11.10 17.41 14.42
C PRO A 10 -12.07 17.78 13.29
N GLY A 11 -13.38 17.81 13.60
CA GLY A 11 -14.43 18.16 12.64
C GLY A 11 -14.99 17.00 11.79
N ILE A 12 -14.53 15.77 12.03
CA ILE A 12 -15.09 14.56 11.41
C ILE A 12 -16.36 14.11 12.17
N PRO A 13 -17.40 13.61 11.49
CA PRO A 13 -18.59 13.05 12.14
C PRO A 13 -18.28 12.04 13.25
N ALA A 14 -19.08 12.07 14.32
CA ALA A 14 -18.83 11.30 15.54
C ALA A 14 -18.80 9.78 15.30
N ASP A 15 -19.68 9.29 14.41
CA ASP A 15 -19.69 7.89 13.96
C ASP A 15 -18.37 7.48 13.32
N THR A 16 -17.81 8.33 12.45
CA THR A 16 -16.54 8.09 11.77
C THR A 16 -15.34 8.20 12.71
N ALA A 17 -15.39 9.11 13.69
CA ALA A 17 -14.37 9.24 14.73
C ALA A 17 -14.35 8.04 15.69
N SER A 18 -15.50 7.40 15.91
CA SER A 18 -15.65 6.25 16.83
C SER A 18 -15.07 4.92 16.31
N VAL A 19 -14.69 4.85 15.03
CA VAL A 19 -14.17 3.62 14.40
C VAL A 19 -12.69 3.74 14.01
N PRO A 20 -11.90 2.65 14.15
CA PRO A 20 -10.48 2.68 13.79
C PRO A 20 -10.29 2.90 12.28
N PHE A 21 -9.20 3.58 11.93
CA PHE A 21 -8.76 3.71 10.54
C PHE A 21 -7.68 2.67 10.22
N ALA A 22 -7.96 1.79 9.26
CA ALA A 22 -7.04 0.77 8.82
C ALA A 22 -6.75 0.88 7.32
N ALA A 23 -5.46 0.90 6.96
CA ALA A 23 -5.04 0.78 5.58
C ALA A 23 -5.23 -0.66 5.08
N ARG A 24 -5.72 -0.80 3.84
CA ARG A 24 -5.76 -2.05 3.08
C ARG A 24 -4.81 -1.90 1.90
N VAL A 25 -3.61 -2.48 2.03
CA VAL A 25 -2.58 -2.43 0.99
C VAL A 25 -2.66 -3.70 0.15
N ARG A 26 -2.69 -3.53 -1.18
CA ARG A 26 -2.65 -4.63 -2.15
C ARG A 26 -1.28 -4.70 -2.80
N GLY A 27 -0.78 -5.90 -3.00
CA GLY A 27 0.53 -6.14 -3.62
C GLY A 27 0.79 -7.62 -3.83
N PHE A 28 1.98 -7.92 -4.33
CA PHE A 28 2.45 -9.28 -4.57
C PHE A 28 3.28 -9.74 -3.38
N LEU A 29 3.02 -10.94 -2.87
CA LEU A 29 3.81 -11.50 -1.77
C LEU A 29 5.30 -11.51 -2.12
N VAL A 30 6.12 -11.03 -1.18
CA VAL A 30 7.59 -11.07 -1.29
C VAL A 30 8.09 -12.49 -1.02
N THR A 31 7.48 -13.15 -0.03
CA THR A 31 7.69 -14.56 0.30
C THR A 31 6.34 -15.24 0.50
N PRO A 32 6.22 -16.56 0.27
CA PRO A 32 5.00 -17.31 0.55
C PRO A 32 4.56 -17.13 2.00
N ALA A 33 3.27 -16.85 2.20
CA ALA A 33 2.69 -16.68 3.53
C ALA A 33 1.29 -17.31 3.59
N ARG A 34 0.94 -17.86 4.76
CA ARG A 34 -0.40 -18.41 5.00
C ARG A 34 -1.38 -17.29 5.32
N ARG A 35 -2.65 -17.47 4.92
CA ARG A 35 -3.73 -16.56 5.31
C ARG A 35 -3.79 -16.44 6.84
N GLY A 36 -3.91 -15.21 7.34
CA GLY A 36 -3.92 -14.90 8.76
C GLY A 36 -2.54 -14.67 9.38
N ALA A 37 -1.44 -15.02 8.71
CA ALA A 37 -0.08 -14.75 9.17
C ALA A 37 0.38 -13.33 8.81
N THR A 38 1.48 -12.89 9.42
CA THR A 38 2.23 -11.70 9.00
C THR A 38 2.92 -12.00 7.67
N ALA A 39 2.76 -11.10 6.70
CA ALA A 39 3.33 -11.22 5.37
C ALA A 39 3.85 -9.88 4.88
N GLN A 40 4.80 -9.92 3.95
CA GLN A 40 5.29 -8.76 3.22
C GLN A 40 4.76 -8.79 1.79
N VAL A 41 4.27 -7.65 1.32
CA VAL A 41 3.86 -7.47 -0.07
C VAL A 41 4.66 -6.35 -0.72
N ARG A 42 5.04 -6.53 -1.98
CA ARG A 42 5.54 -5.47 -2.84
C ARG A 42 4.40 -4.90 -3.69
N THR A 43 4.19 -3.61 -3.57
CA THR A 43 3.14 -2.88 -4.28
C THR A 43 3.52 -2.58 -5.74
N GLN A 44 2.56 -2.13 -6.54
CA GLN A 44 2.83 -1.64 -7.90
C GLN A 44 3.71 -0.39 -7.92
N ALA A 45 3.88 0.33 -6.81
CA ALA A 45 4.82 1.45 -6.68
C ALA A 45 6.20 1.02 -6.12
N ASP A 46 6.52 -0.27 -6.12
CA ASP A 46 7.74 -0.88 -5.56
C ASP A 46 8.00 -0.66 -4.06
N ARG A 47 7.03 -0.10 -3.33
CA ARG A 47 7.07 -0.07 -1.86
C ARG A 47 6.82 -1.46 -1.29
N VAL A 48 7.56 -1.82 -0.25
CA VAL A 48 7.32 -3.01 0.57
C VAL A 48 6.49 -2.62 1.78
N ALA A 49 5.42 -3.38 2.05
CA ALA A 49 4.57 -3.19 3.21
C ALA A 49 4.39 -4.52 3.96
N SER A 50 4.46 -4.46 5.29
CA SER A 50 4.20 -5.59 6.19
C SER A 50 2.80 -5.50 6.79
N GLY A 51 2.13 -6.64 6.95
CA GLY A 51 0.85 -6.70 7.62
C GLY A 51 0.26 -8.11 7.67
N ARG A 52 -0.95 -8.23 8.22
CA ARG A 52 -1.66 -9.51 8.28
C ARG A 52 -2.29 -9.84 6.93
N LEU A 53 -1.96 -11.00 6.36
CA LEU A 53 -2.54 -11.47 5.09
C LEU A 53 -4.01 -11.85 5.30
N ARG A 54 -4.94 -11.03 4.82
CA ARG A 54 -6.38 -11.27 4.99
C ARG A 54 -7.01 -12.11 3.88
N ALA A 55 -6.59 -11.88 2.64
CA ALA A 55 -7.13 -12.55 1.46
C ALA A 55 -6.07 -12.64 0.36
N VAL A 56 -6.19 -13.65 -0.49
CA VAL A 56 -5.44 -13.80 -1.74
C VAL A 56 -6.39 -13.49 -2.87
N LEU A 57 -5.94 -12.68 -3.84
CA LEU A 57 -6.76 -12.16 -4.96
C LEU A 57 -8.12 -11.59 -4.48
N PRO A 58 -8.14 -10.58 -3.59
CA PRO A 58 -9.39 -10.05 -3.07
C PRO A 58 -10.19 -9.30 -4.15
N ARG A 59 -11.48 -9.64 -4.31
CA ARG A 59 -12.47 -8.85 -5.06
C ARG A 59 -12.44 -7.37 -4.67
N ASN A 60 -12.73 -6.49 -5.61
CA ASN A 60 -13.00 -5.09 -5.27
C ASN A 60 -14.44 -4.93 -4.76
N PRO A 61 -14.67 -4.42 -3.52
CA PRO A 61 -16.03 -4.19 -3.04
C PRO A 61 -16.76 -3.09 -3.81
N ALA A 62 -16.03 -2.15 -4.41
CA ALA A 62 -16.57 -1.14 -5.34
C ALA A 62 -16.73 -1.72 -6.75
N ASP A 63 -17.17 -2.98 -6.83
CA ASP A 63 -17.61 -3.74 -8.02
C ASP A 63 -16.70 -3.92 -9.24
N PHE A 64 -15.44 -3.45 -9.22
CA PHE A 64 -14.41 -3.80 -10.24
C PHE A 64 -14.06 -5.31 -10.35
N GLY A 65 -14.93 -6.18 -9.85
CA GLY A 65 -14.91 -7.62 -10.06
C GLY A 65 -13.79 -8.34 -9.33
N GLU A 66 -13.58 -9.58 -9.76
CA GLU A 66 -12.46 -10.41 -9.36
C GLU A 66 -11.17 -9.96 -10.07
N PRO A 67 -10.02 -10.04 -9.42
CA PRO A 67 -8.76 -9.74 -10.08
C PRO A 67 -8.48 -10.70 -11.26
N SER A 68 -8.30 -10.18 -12.47
CA SER A 68 -7.81 -10.97 -13.61
C SER A 68 -6.33 -11.30 -13.46
N LEU A 69 -5.99 -12.58 -13.49
CA LEU A 69 -4.61 -13.06 -13.38
C LEU A 69 -3.78 -12.62 -14.58
N GLU A 70 -4.37 -12.64 -15.77
CA GLU A 70 -3.77 -12.24 -17.03
C GLU A 70 -3.31 -10.78 -16.95
N LEU A 71 -4.18 -9.89 -16.47
CA LEU A 71 -3.86 -8.46 -16.32
C LEU A 71 -2.78 -8.23 -15.26
N LEU A 72 -2.77 -9.00 -14.17
CA LEU A 72 -1.72 -8.90 -13.14
C LEU A 72 -0.35 -9.32 -13.69
N VAL A 73 -0.30 -10.37 -14.50
CA VAL A 73 0.92 -10.87 -15.14
C VAL A 73 1.42 -9.87 -16.19
N VAL A 74 0.56 -9.46 -17.12
CA VAL A 74 0.91 -8.51 -18.19
C VAL A 74 1.29 -7.16 -17.60
N GLY A 75 0.55 -6.63 -16.63
CA GLY A 75 0.86 -5.36 -15.97
C GLY A 75 2.26 -5.34 -15.34
N LYS A 76 2.65 -6.44 -14.66
CA LYS A 76 4.00 -6.58 -14.10
C LYS A 76 5.09 -6.63 -15.19
N ALA A 77 4.83 -7.33 -16.29
CA ALA A 77 5.75 -7.42 -17.41
C ALA A 77 5.93 -6.05 -18.10
N MET A 78 4.83 -5.33 -18.34
CA MET A 78 4.84 -4.01 -18.96
C MET A 78 5.55 -2.98 -18.09
N LYS A 79 5.29 -2.98 -16.78
CA LYS A 79 6.00 -2.10 -15.86
C LYS A 79 7.52 -2.29 -15.95
N ARG A 80 8.00 -3.55 -15.96
CA ARG A 80 9.44 -3.85 -16.09
C ARG A 80 10.02 -3.40 -17.43
N ARG A 81 9.23 -3.45 -18.51
CA ARG A 81 9.65 -3.00 -19.85
C ARG A 81 9.76 -1.48 -19.93
N LEU A 82 8.79 -0.76 -19.36
CA LEU A 82 8.73 0.71 -19.42
C LEU A 82 9.66 1.38 -18.41
N TYR A 83 9.81 0.76 -17.23
CA TYR A 83 10.61 1.24 -16.12
C TYR A 83 11.60 0.15 -15.67
N PRO A 84 12.63 -0.15 -16.49
CA PRO A 84 13.67 -1.07 -16.06
C PRO A 84 14.44 -0.45 -14.89
N PRO A 85 15.01 -1.27 -13.97
CA PRO A 85 15.67 -0.79 -12.76
C PRO A 85 16.88 0.13 -13.00
N SER A 86 17.40 0.16 -14.23
CA SER A 86 18.49 1.03 -14.67
C SER A 86 18.03 2.34 -15.32
N ARG A 87 16.72 2.56 -15.50
CA ARG A 87 16.22 3.79 -16.14
C ARG A 87 16.20 4.93 -15.10
N PRO A 88 16.79 6.10 -15.39
CA PRO A 88 16.64 7.28 -14.55
C PRO A 88 15.16 7.68 -14.48
N ASP A 89 14.75 8.26 -13.34
CA ASP A 89 13.37 8.67 -13.10
C ASP A 89 12.85 9.53 -14.28
N PRO A 90 11.76 9.11 -14.95
CA PRO A 90 11.24 9.83 -16.12
C PRO A 90 10.55 11.15 -15.75
N HIS A 91 10.38 11.43 -14.46
CA HIS A 91 9.79 12.65 -13.92
C HIS A 91 10.73 13.28 -12.88
N PRO A 92 11.83 13.93 -13.32
CA PRO A 92 12.83 14.50 -12.42
C PRO A 92 12.29 15.67 -11.57
N THR A 93 11.16 16.26 -11.96
CA THR A 93 10.53 17.43 -11.32
C THR A 93 9.46 17.08 -10.28
N LEU A 94 9.06 15.81 -10.15
CA LEU A 94 8.19 15.43 -9.04
C LEU A 94 9.04 15.32 -7.76
N PRO A 95 8.65 15.98 -6.66
CA PRO A 95 9.38 15.85 -5.41
C PRO A 95 9.40 14.36 -5.03
N GLN A 96 10.60 13.82 -4.82
CA GLN A 96 10.80 12.44 -4.37
C GLN A 96 10.26 12.30 -2.94
N ARG A 97 8.94 12.27 -2.75
CA ARG A 97 8.32 12.02 -1.45
C ARG A 97 8.61 10.59 -1.05
N GLY A 98 9.66 10.40 -0.24
CA GLY A 98 9.93 9.12 0.40
C GLY A 98 11.35 8.87 0.91
N ARG A 99 12.32 9.78 0.77
CA ARG A 99 13.67 9.56 1.35
C ARG A 99 13.98 10.37 2.61
N GLU A 100 13.13 11.31 3.00
CA GLU A 100 13.32 12.14 4.20
C GLU A 100 12.01 12.21 4.99
N PHE A 101 11.70 11.17 5.77
CA PHE A 101 10.77 11.28 6.89
C PHE A 101 11.59 11.08 8.17
N GLY A 102 12.11 12.19 8.70
CA GLY A 102 12.62 12.27 10.06
C GLY A 102 11.64 13.08 10.90
N GLN A 103 11.10 12.49 11.96
CA GLN A 103 10.48 13.22 13.05
C GLN A 103 11.58 13.50 14.06
N VAL A 104 12.02 14.75 14.18
CA VAL A 104 12.86 15.21 15.28
C VAL A 104 11.91 15.69 16.37
N GLU A 105 11.76 14.92 17.44
CA GLU A 105 11.21 15.44 18.68
C GLU A 105 12.31 16.26 19.35
N GLY A 106 12.15 17.59 19.33
CA GLY A 106 12.91 18.48 20.19
C GLY A 106 12.27 18.47 21.57
N GLU A 107 12.93 17.84 22.53
CA GLU A 107 12.64 17.99 23.96
C GLU A 107 12.95 19.44 24.40
N ARG A 108 12.08 20.01 25.23
CA ARG A 108 12.42 21.10 26.16
C ARG A 108 12.66 20.50 27.53
#